data_AF-A0A3M0XLF2-F1
#
_entry.id   AF-A0A3M0XLF2-F1
#
_cell.length_a   1.000
_cell.length_b   1.000
_cell.length_c   1.000
_cell.angle_alpha   90.00
_cell.angle_beta   90.00
_cell.angle_gamma   90.00
#
_symmetry.space_group_name_H-M   'P 1'
#
loop_
_entity.id
_entity.type
_entity.pdbx_description
1 polymer ?
#
loop_
_entity_poly.entity_id
_entity_poly.type
_entity_poly.pdbx_seq_one_letter_code
_entity_poly.pdbx_strand_id
1 'polypeptide(L)'
;LKERVAWLIKHHMLPHRDALNMRPAKLEKIFLSDEALGEELLLLAQADAMASIPENGEPNLETINLLVTRLNQIKEQLDTNQKLLTPALITGHDLIALGLKPGKIFGEILELVREAQLEGKISDKEEAKQFVQSFIEQQSG
;
A
#
# COMPACT_ATOMS: atom_id res chain seq x y z
N LEU A 1 7.26 18.26 14.06
CA LEU A 1 8.14 17.34 14.82
C LEU A 1 7.37 16.39 15.74
N LYS A 2 6.58 16.87 16.73
CA LYS A 2 5.87 15.99 17.68
C LYS A 2 4.91 14.99 17.03
N GLU A 3 4.12 15.41 16.05
CA GLU A 3 3.17 14.53 15.33
C GLU A 3 3.87 13.45 14.50
N ARG A 4 4.97 13.81 13.84
CA ARG A 4 5.81 12.89 13.06
C ARG A 4 6.41 11.79 13.92
N VAL A 5 7.03 12.17 15.04
CA VAL A 5 7.59 11.22 16.01
C VAL A 5 6.49 10.32 16.59
N ALA A 6 5.33 10.89 16.96
CA ALA A 6 4.20 10.10 17.45
C ALA A 6 3.69 9.10 16.40
N TRP A 7 3.68 9.49 15.12
CA TRP A 7 3.31 8.61 14.02
C TRP A 7 4.32 7.46 13.85
N LEU A 8 5.63 7.75 13.87
CA LEU A 8 6.68 6.73 13.79
C LEU A 8 6.57 5.72 14.94
N ILE A 9 6.44 6.21 16.19
CA ILE A 9 6.23 5.36 17.36
C ILE A 9 4.95 4.54 17.23
N LYS A 10 3.87 5.09 16.69
CA LYS A 10 2.62 4.33 16.50
C LYS A 10 2.79 3.18 15.50
N HIS A 11 3.64 3.34 14.48
CA HIS A 11 3.75 2.38 13.37
C HIS A 11 5.05 1.55 13.39
N HIS A 12 5.98 1.77 14.32
CA HIS A 12 7.30 1.09 14.34
C HIS A 12 7.25 -0.44 14.28
N MET A 13 6.21 -1.07 14.84
CA MET A 13 6.05 -2.53 14.77
C MET A 13 5.54 -3.05 13.43
N LEU A 14 5.00 -2.18 12.58
CA LEU A 14 4.36 -2.55 11.33
C LEU A 14 5.34 -3.24 10.36
N PRO A 15 6.55 -2.70 10.09
CA PRO A 15 7.52 -3.35 9.21
C PRO A 15 7.92 -4.77 9.67
N HIS A 16 7.89 -5.04 10.98
CA HIS A 16 8.27 -6.32 11.56
C HIS A 16 7.18 -7.39 11.52
N ARG A 17 5.93 -7.02 11.26
CA ARG A 17 4.78 -7.92 11.41
C ARG A 17 3.96 -7.98 10.14
N ASP A 18 3.08 -7.01 9.97
CA ASP A 18 1.97 -7.12 9.02
C ASP A 18 2.36 -6.63 7.63
N ALA A 19 3.40 -5.79 7.51
CA ALA A 19 3.73 -5.11 6.26
C ALA A 19 3.94 -6.08 5.08
N LEU A 20 4.63 -7.21 5.28
CA LEU A 20 4.85 -8.20 4.21
C LEU A 20 3.57 -8.88 3.71
N ASN A 21 2.47 -8.84 4.47
CA ASN A 21 1.19 -9.42 4.06
C ASN A 21 0.19 -8.35 3.61
N MET A 22 0.56 -7.07 3.65
CA MET A 22 -0.31 -5.98 3.24
C MET A 22 -0.51 -5.92 1.73
N ARG A 23 -1.67 -5.43 1.36
CA ARG A 23 -2.02 -5.08 -0.02
C ARG A 23 -1.06 -4.02 -0.57
N PRO A 24 -0.65 -4.09 -1.85
CA PRO A 24 0.24 -3.08 -2.47
C PRO A 24 -0.25 -1.64 -2.28
N ALA A 25 -1.56 -1.40 -2.43
CA ALA A 25 -2.17 -0.09 -2.22
C ALA A 25 -1.96 0.46 -0.79
N LYS A 26 -1.97 -0.44 0.21
CA LYS A 26 -1.74 -0.07 1.61
C LYS A 26 -0.27 0.22 1.87
N LEU A 27 0.63 -0.59 1.28
CA LEU A 27 2.08 -0.37 1.36
C LEU A 27 2.47 0.96 0.72
N GLU A 28 1.96 1.23 -0.48
CA GLU A 28 2.13 2.51 -1.16
C GLU A 28 1.68 3.67 -0.25
N LYS A 29 0.48 3.56 0.32
CA LYS A 29 -0.07 4.60 1.19
C LYS A 29 0.78 4.90 2.42
N ILE A 30 1.38 3.88 3.03
CA ILE A 30 2.14 4.02 4.27
C ILE A 30 3.59 4.45 4.01
N PHE A 31 4.22 3.87 3.00
CA PHE A 31 5.66 3.97 2.79
C PHE A 31 6.06 4.88 1.61
N LEU A 32 5.19 5.08 0.62
CA LEU A 32 5.54 5.76 -0.62
C LEU A 32 4.78 7.08 -0.85
N SER A 33 3.65 7.31 -0.16
CA SER A 33 2.89 8.57 -0.27
C SER A 33 3.61 9.79 0.33
N ASP A 34 4.43 9.56 1.35
CA ASP A 34 5.40 10.52 1.91
C ASP A 34 6.72 9.76 2.05
N GLU A 35 7.58 9.90 1.03
CA GLU A 35 8.84 9.14 0.92
C GLU A 35 9.74 9.35 2.14
N ALA A 36 9.86 10.60 2.62
CA ALA A 36 10.69 10.90 3.78
C ALA A 36 10.14 10.28 5.07
N LEU A 37 8.82 10.21 5.25
CA LEU A 37 8.21 9.55 6.40
C LEU A 37 8.32 8.02 6.32
N GLY A 38 8.16 7.46 5.13
CA GLY A 38 8.31 6.04 4.86
C GLY A 38 9.74 5.54 5.10
N GLU A 39 10.74 6.29 4.61
CA GLU A 39 12.16 6.01 4.85
C GLU A 39 12.52 6.04 6.34
N GLU A 40 12.04 7.04 7.08
CA GLU A 40 12.25 7.11 8.52
C GLU A 40 11.63 5.92 9.26
N LEU A 41 10.47 5.43 8.83
CA LEU A 41 9.85 4.24 9.41
C LEU A 41 10.68 2.98 9.14
N LEU A 42 11.23 2.84 7.94
CA LEU A 42 12.12 1.72 7.58
C LEU A 42 13.44 1.78 8.36
N LEU A 43 14.03 2.98 8.50
CA LEU A 43 15.24 3.18 9.29
C LEU A 43 15.02 2.87 10.77
N LEU A 44 13.89 3.30 11.34
CA LEU A 44 13.52 2.97 12.71
C LEU A 44 13.40 1.45 12.90
N ALA A 45 12.70 0.76 12.00
CA ALA A 45 12.55 -0.69 12.09
C ALA A 45 13.90 -1.42 11.90
N GLN A 46 14.77 -0.93 11.02
CA GLN A 46 16.12 -1.48 10.87
C GLN A 46 16.93 -1.32 12.16
N ALA A 47 16.90 -0.14 12.77
CA ALA A 47 17.58 0.12 14.05
C ALA A 47 17.05 -0.77 15.17
N ASP A 48 15.72 -0.94 15.29
CA ASP A 48 15.08 -1.81 16.27
C ASP A 48 15.48 -3.28 16.09
N ALA A 49 15.53 -3.77 14.85
CA ALA A 49 16.01 -5.13 14.57
C ALA A 49 17.50 -5.28 14.89
N MET A 50 18.34 -4.31 14.55
CA MET A 50 19.78 -4.33 14.84
C MET A 50 20.09 -4.27 16.34
N ALA A 51 19.26 -3.58 17.12
CA ALA A 51 19.41 -3.49 18.57
C ALA A 51 18.96 -4.75 19.31
N SER A 52 18.22 -5.63 18.63
CA SER A 52 17.75 -6.91 19.18
C SER A 52 18.87 -7.96 19.04
N ILE A 53 19.76 -8.05 20.03
CA ILE A 53 20.82 -9.06 20.10
C ILE A 53 20.18 -10.42 20.43
N PRO A 54 20.11 -11.39 19.50
CA PRO A 54 19.62 -12.73 19.81
C PRO A 54 20.78 -13.60 20.32
N GLU A 55 20.48 -14.73 20.97
CA GLU A 55 21.48 -15.64 21.57
C GLU A 55 22.55 -16.14 20.56
N ASN A 56 22.23 -16.11 19.26
CA ASN A 56 23.10 -16.51 18.15
C ASN A 56 24.01 -15.39 17.61
N GLY A 57 23.94 -14.17 18.17
CA GLY A 57 24.91 -13.10 17.97
C GLY A 57 24.73 -12.19 16.74
N GLU A 58 23.77 -12.48 15.85
CA GLU A 58 23.53 -11.65 14.65
C GLU A 58 22.08 -11.17 14.56
N PRO A 59 21.84 -9.87 14.30
CA PRO A 59 20.50 -9.36 14.06
C PRO A 59 19.83 -9.99 12.84
N ASN A 60 18.54 -10.33 12.96
CA ASN A 60 17.75 -10.78 11.82
C ASN A 60 17.09 -9.60 11.11
N LEU A 61 17.55 -9.30 9.89
CA LEU A 61 17.01 -8.23 9.03
C LEU A 61 16.17 -8.76 7.86
N GLU A 62 15.93 -10.06 7.77
CA GLU A 62 15.26 -10.70 6.63
C GLU A 62 13.91 -10.06 6.30
N THR A 63 13.05 -9.90 7.31
CA THR A 63 11.72 -9.29 7.14
C THR A 63 11.81 -7.88 6.57
N ILE A 64 12.75 -7.06 7.07
CA ILE A 64 12.94 -5.68 6.62
C ILE A 64 13.50 -5.66 5.20
N ASN A 65 14.47 -6.52 4.88
CA ASN A 65 15.04 -6.61 3.53
C ASN A 65 14.01 -7.05 2.48
N LEU A 66 13.16 -8.02 2.81
CA LEU A 66 12.05 -8.44 1.97
C LEU A 66 11.05 -7.31 1.75
N LEU A 67 10.75 -6.53 2.80
CA LEU A 67 9.84 -5.40 2.70
C LEU A 67 10.41 -4.30 1.79
N VAL A 68 11.69 -3.95 1.95
CA VAL A 68 12.37 -2.98 1.08
C VAL A 68 12.35 -3.44 -0.36
N THR A 69 12.63 -4.72 -0.62
CA THR A 69 12.56 -5.30 -1.98
C THR A 69 11.16 -5.15 -2.58
N ARG A 70 10.12 -5.47 -1.80
CA ARG A 70 8.72 -5.34 -2.23
C ARG A 70 8.33 -3.88 -2.48
N LEU A 71 8.78 -2.94 -1.65
CA LEU A 71 8.51 -1.51 -1.84
C LEU A 71 9.19 -0.97 -3.10
N ASN A 72 10.42 -1.41 -3.40
CA ASN A 72 11.11 -1.05 -4.63
C ASN A 72 10.37 -1.57 -5.87
N GLN A 73 9.85 -2.80 -5.84
CA GLN A 73 9.02 -3.32 -6.93
C GLN A 73 7.76 -2.49 -7.17
N ILE A 74 7.06 -2.08 -6.09
CA ILE A 74 5.89 -1.19 -6.19
C ILE A 74 6.32 0.17 -6.77
N LYS A 75 7.45 0.73 -6.32
CA LYS A 75 7.98 2.00 -6.81
C LYS A 75 8.35 1.93 -8.29
N GLU A 76 9.00 0.86 -8.75
CA GLU A 76 9.32 0.62 -10.16
C GLU A 76 8.05 0.53 -11.03
N GLN A 77 6.99 -0.12 -10.55
CA GLN A 77 5.70 -0.19 -11.25
C GLN A 77 5.04 1.20 -11.39
N LEU A 78 5.23 2.08 -10.40
CA LEU A 78 4.78 3.47 -10.44
C LEU A 78 5.63 4.33 -11.41
N ASP A 79 6.96 4.14 -11.40
CA ASP A 79 7.93 4.92 -12.18
C ASP A 79 7.92 4.56 -13.67
N THR A 80 7.75 3.28 -14.03
CA THR A 80 7.68 2.81 -15.43
C THR A 80 6.48 3.42 -16.19
N ASN A 81 5.45 3.86 -15.45
CA ASN A 81 4.29 4.58 -15.99
C ASN A 81 4.41 6.11 -15.94
N GLN A 82 5.59 6.70 -15.64
CA GLN A 82 5.82 8.14 -15.43
C GLN A 82 4.82 8.79 -14.44
N LYS A 83 4.37 8.04 -13.44
CA LYS A 83 3.32 8.50 -12.53
C LYS A 83 3.73 8.20 -11.10
N LEU A 84 4.70 8.98 -10.61
CA LEU A 84 5.05 9.09 -9.17
C LEU A 84 3.83 9.26 -8.25
N LEU A 85 2.69 9.67 -8.81
CA LEU A 85 1.39 9.72 -8.14
C LEU A 85 0.31 9.43 -9.18
N THR A 86 0.20 8.19 -9.71
CA THR A 86 -0.94 7.93 -10.61
C THR A 86 -2.22 8.20 -9.82
N PRO A 87 -3.07 9.17 -10.21
CA PRO A 87 -4.30 9.41 -9.49
C PRO A 87 -5.12 8.12 -9.47
N ALA A 88 -5.92 7.95 -8.42
CA ALA A 88 -6.92 6.90 -8.43
C ALA A 88 -7.76 7.01 -9.71
N LEU A 89 -7.92 5.90 -10.44
CA LEU A 89 -8.64 5.88 -11.72
C LEU A 89 -10.11 6.28 -11.55
N ILE A 90 -10.66 5.96 -10.38
CA ILE A 90 -12.02 6.31 -9.96
C ILE A 90 -12.04 6.73 -8.50
N THR A 91 -13.13 7.41 -8.13
CA THR A 91 -13.42 7.87 -6.77
C THR A 91 -14.73 7.28 -6.26
N GLY A 92 -15.07 7.53 -5.00
CA GLY A 92 -16.38 7.16 -4.45
C GLY A 92 -17.56 7.78 -5.23
N HIS A 93 -17.39 8.96 -5.84
CA HIS A 93 -18.43 9.57 -6.68
C HIS A 93 -18.70 8.75 -7.94
N ASP A 94 -17.66 8.15 -8.51
CA ASP A 94 -17.81 7.27 -9.67
C ASP A 94 -18.53 5.98 -9.30
N LEU A 95 -18.31 5.45 -8.09
CA LEU A 95 -19.07 4.30 -7.57
C LEU A 95 -20.56 4.63 -7.41
N ILE A 96 -20.89 5.85 -6.95
CA ILE A 96 -22.28 6.32 -6.87
C ILE A 96 -22.89 6.41 -8.28
N ALA A 97 -22.14 6.94 -9.25
CA ALA A 97 -22.58 7.03 -10.64
C ALA A 97 -22.80 5.65 -11.29
N LEU A 98 -22.12 4.61 -10.81
CA LEU A 98 -22.34 3.20 -11.18
C LEU A 98 -23.56 2.57 -10.47
N GLY A 99 -24.28 3.32 -9.63
CA GLY A 99 -25.49 2.85 -8.93
C GLY A 99 -25.24 2.23 -7.56
N LEU A 100 -24.01 2.28 -7.04
CA LEU A 100 -23.70 1.76 -5.71
C LEU A 100 -24.11 2.75 -4.61
N LYS A 101 -24.54 2.20 -3.47
CA LYS A 101 -24.84 2.99 -2.27
C LYS A 101 -23.60 3.15 -1.39
N PRO A 102 -23.28 4.37 -0.91
CA PRO A 102 -22.15 4.61 -0.03
C PRO A 102 -22.16 3.70 1.21
N GLY A 103 -21.01 3.12 1.54
CA GLY A 103 -20.85 2.24 2.69
C GLY A 103 -19.44 1.67 2.79
N LYS A 104 -19.20 0.76 3.74
CA LYS A 104 -17.89 0.12 3.97
C LYS A 104 -17.29 -0.49 2.70
N ILE A 105 -18.15 -1.07 1.86
CA ILE A 105 -17.80 -1.71 0.59
C ILE A 105 -17.09 -0.74 -0.39
N PHE A 106 -17.31 0.58 -0.30
CA PHE A 106 -16.61 1.54 -1.15
C PHE A 106 -15.10 1.49 -0.94
N GLY A 107 -14.67 1.42 0.32
CA GLY A 107 -13.25 1.32 0.64
C GLY A 107 -12.64 0.05 0.06
N GLU A 108 -13.36 -1.06 0.16
CA GLU A 108 -12.93 -2.37 -0.36
C GLU A 108 -12.82 -2.34 -1.89
N ILE A 109 -13.81 -1.79 -2.59
CA ILE A 109 -13.80 -1.65 -4.05
C ILE A 109 -12.68 -0.71 -4.51
N LEU A 110 -12.53 0.46 -3.89
CA LEU A 110 -11.49 1.43 -4.27
C LEU A 110 -10.09 0.86 -4.02
N GLU A 111 -9.91 0.05 -2.99
CA GLU A 111 -8.63 -0.62 -2.73
C GLU A 111 -8.35 -1.69 -3.78
N LEU A 112 -9.34 -2.52 -4.15
CA LEU A 112 -9.20 -3.51 -5.23
C LEU A 112 -8.87 -2.86 -6.58
N VAL A 113 -9.52 -1.74 -6.90
CA VAL A 113 -9.20 -0.98 -8.12
C VAL A 113 -7.78 -0.44 -8.07
N ARG A 114 -7.34 0.08 -6.91
CA ARG A 114 -5.95 0.53 -6.75
C ARG A 114 -4.96 -0.62 -6.91
N GLU A 115 -5.27 -1.81 -6.41
CA GLU A 115 -4.45 -3.00 -6.61
C GLU A 115 -4.35 -3.38 -8.08
N ALA A 116 -5.48 -3.49 -8.79
CA ALA A 116 -5.49 -3.80 -10.22
C ALA A 116 -4.71 -2.75 -11.03
N GLN A 117 -4.78 -1.47 -10.61
CA GLN A 117 -3.99 -0.39 -11.21
C GLN A 117 -2.48 -0.56 -10.98
N LEU A 118 -2.06 -0.86 -9.75
CA LEU A 118 -0.64 -1.05 -9.41
C LEU A 118 -0.06 -2.29 -10.09
N GLU A 119 -0.87 -3.33 -10.29
CA GLU A 119 -0.50 -4.53 -11.04
C GLU A 119 -0.48 -4.31 -12.56
N GLY A 120 -0.89 -3.14 -13.05
CA GLY A 120 -0.98 -2.84 -14.48
C GLY A 120 -2.11 -3.56 -15.21
N LYS A 121 -3.09 -4.14 -14.49
CA LYS A 121 -4.26 -4.79 -15.08
C LYS A 121 -5.27 -3.80 -15.66
N ILE A 122 -5.29 -2.59 -15.11
CA ILE A 122 -6.10 -1.46 -15.56
C ILE A 122 -5.24 -0.21 -15.55
N SER A 123 -5.50 0.69 -16.48
CA SER A 123 -4.67 1.84 -16.79
C SER A 123 -5.46 3.14 -16.90
N ASP A 124 -6.77 3.05 -17.13
CA ASP A 124 -7.66 4.21 -17.28
C ASP A 124 -8.99 4.08 -16.51
N LYS A 125 -9.76 5.18 -16.55
CA LYS A 125 -11.03 5.32 -15.82
C LYS A 125 -12.12 4.38 -16.33
N GLU A 126 -12.16 4.08 -17.62
CA GLU A 126 -13.19 3.21 -18.21
C GLU A 126 -12.90 1.74 -17.88
N GLU A 127 -11.64 1.31 -17.98
CA GLU A 127 -11.19 -0.01 -17.53
C GLU A 127 -11.49 -0.23 -16.04
N ALA A 128 -11.25 0.78 -15.20
CA ALA A 128 -11.59 0.74 -13.78
C ALA A 128 -13.10 0.57 -13.52
N LYS A 129 -13.96 1.26 -14.28
CA LYS A 129 -15.43 1.10 -14.14
C LYS A 129 -15.88 -0.30 -14.58
N GLN A 130 -15.34 -0.82 -15.68
CA GLN A 130 -15.64 -2.17 -16.16
C GLN A 130 -15.19 -3.24 -15.16
N PHE A 131 -14.03 -3.05 -14.54
CA PHE A 131 -13.54 -3.90 -13.47
C PHE A 131 -14.52 -3.93 -12.28
N VAL A 132 -14.99 -2.76 -11.84
CA VAL A 132 -15.98 -2.66 -10.75
C VAL A 132 -17.29 -3.34 -11.11
N GLN A 133 -17.81 -3.14 -12.33
CA GLN A 133 -19.04 -3.79 -12.78
C GLN A 133 -18.91 -5.32 -12.76
N SER A 134 -17.82 -5.85 -13.31
CA SER A 134 -17.53 -7.28 -13.33
C SER A 134 -17.44 -7.87 -11.91
N PHE A 135 -16.82 -7.13 -10.99
CA PHE A 135 -16.71 -7.53 -9.58
C PHE A 135 -18.08 -7.60 -8.88
N ILE A 136 -18.98 -6.66 -9.16
CA ILE A 136 -20.34 -6.65 -8.59
C ILE A 136 -21.17 -7.83 -9.12
N GLU A 137 -21.07 -8.11 -10.42
CA GLU A 137 -21.78 -9.23 -11.05
C GLU A 137 -21.36 -10.58 -10.44
N GLN A 138 -20.06 -10.77 -10.18
CA GLN A 138 -19.51 -11.98 -9.57
C GLN A 138 -19.91 -12.18 -8.10
N GLN A 139 -20.24 -11.11 -7.36
CA GLN A 139 -20.74 -11.22 -5.98
C GLN A 139 -22.27 -11.39 -5.88
N SER A 140 -22.99 -11.13 -6.98
CA SER A 140 -24.45 -11.21 -7.02
C SER A 140 -24.97 -12.57 -7.48
N GLY A 141 -24.08 -13.50 -7.85
CA GLY A 141 -24.38 -14.90 -8.19
C GLY A 141 -23.86 -15.86 -7.14
#